data_AF-A0A0N4W3C3-F1
#
_entry.id   AF-A0A0N4W3C3-F1
#
_cell.length_a   1.000
_cell.length_b   1.000
_cell.length_c   1.000
_cell.angle_alpha   90.00
_cell.angle_beta   90.00
_cell.angle_gamma   90.00
#
_symmetry.space_group_name_H-M   'P 1'
#
loop_
_entity.id
_entity.type
_entity.pdbx_description
1 polymer ?
#
loop_
_entity_poly.entity_id
_entity_poly.type
_entity_poly.pdbx_seq_one_letter_code
_entity_poly.pdbx_strand_id
1 'polypeptide(L)'
;LKEEIRVLKFISVISTANPSHSDSCGSTKQLIPCEESERARSVVVSGIAECADSNVIARLNDDIDCVKKLFCYLDIECMPRNGFPRLLKIVLPSTMFQSLLLKRAPRLRNFQVKFAYIRPSLTEGERSLRHAC
;
A
#
# COMPACT_ATOMS: atom_id res chain seq x y z
N LEU A 1 14.17 26.66 -5.83
CA LEU A 1 13.43 27.94 -5.74
C LEU A 1 12.70 28.37 -7.02
N LYS A 2 13.33 28.65 -8.17
CA LYS A 2 12.56 29.08 -9.38
C LYS A 2 11.89 27.94 -10.17
N GLU A 3 12.42 26.73 -10.17
CA GLU A 3 11.83 25.60 -10.92
C GLU A 3 10.66 24.89 -10.20
N GLU A 4 10.64 24.87 -8.86
CA GLU A 4 9.59 24.19 -8.08
C GLU A 4 8.19 24.80 -8.28
N ILE A 5 8.13 26.09 -8.63
CA ILE A 5 6.87 26.82 -8.85
C ILE A 5 6.18 26.38 -10.15
N ARG A 6 6.92 25.83 -11.14
CA ARG A 6 6.32 25.36 -12.40
C ARG A 6 5.49 24.09 -12.23
N VAL A 7 5.95 23.15 -11.40
CA VAL A 7 5.24 21.89 -11.14
C VAL A 7 3.88 22.15 -10.47
N LEU A 8 3.82 23.08 -9.52
CA LEU A 8 2.58 23.42 -8.82
C LEU A 8 1.53 24.11 -9.71
N LYS A 9 1.93 24.82 -10.77
CA LYS A 9 0.98 25.40 -11.74
C LYS A 9 0.40 24.39 -12.74
N PHE A 10 1.04 23.24 -12.93
CA PHE A 10 0.53 22.22 -13.87
C PHE A 10 -0.65 21.42 -13.29
N ILE A 11 -0.75 21.35 -11.96
CA ILE A 11 -1.80 20.58 -11.25
C ILE A 11 -3.16 21.30 -11.28
N SER A 12 -3.19 22.63 -11.41
CA SER A 12 -4.41 23.44 -11.25
C SER A 12 -5.28 23.60 -12.51
N VAL A 13 -4.98 22.91 -13.62
CA VAL A 13 -5.61 23.21 -14.94
C VAL A 13 -6.59 22.12 -15.42
N ILE A 14 -6.57 20.91 -14.85
CA ILE A 14 -7.48 19.83 -15.29
C ILE A 14 -8.71 19.76 -14.37
N SER A 15 -9.63 20.72 -14.55
CA SER A 15 -10.99 20.61 -14.01
C SER A 15 -11.98 21.54 -14.74
N THR A 16 -12.52 21.07 -15.88
CA THR A 16 -13.78 21.56 -16.50
C THR A 16 -14.26 20.60 -17.60
N ALA A 17 -15.05 19.57 -17.24
CA ALA A 17 -15.93 18.85 -18.19
C ALA A 17 -16.98 17.98 -17.46
N ASN A 18 -18.20 18.52 -17.31
CA ASN A 18 -19.46 17.75 -17.15
C ASN A 18 -20.09 17.59 -18.56
N PRO A 19 -20.96 16.59 -18.89
CA PRO A 19 -22.10 16.08 -18.11
C PRO A 19 -22.18 14.51 -18.08
N SER A 20 -23.24 13.78 -17.70
CA SER A 20 -24.66 14.08 -17.34
C SER A 20 -25.28 13.01 -16.41
N HIS A 21 -26.53 13.21 -15.99
CA HIS A 21 -27.42 12.23 -15.31
C HIS A 21 -27.36 10.77 -15.82
N SER A 22 -27.25 9.83 -14.88
CA SER A 22 -28.22 8.72 -14.74
C SER A 22 -28.16 8.16 -13.31
N ASP A 23 -29.31 7.86 -12.72
CA ASP A 23 -29.41 7.43 -11.32
C ASP A 23 -28.91 5.99 -11.11
N SER A 24 -28.04 5.79 -10.12
CA SER A 24 -27.73 4.46 -9.61
C SER A 24 -27.41 4.50 -8.11
N CYS A 25 -28.14 3.71 -7.34
CA CYS A 25 -28.02 3.64 -5.89
C CYS A 25 -26.76 2.87 -5.47
N GLY A 26 -25.69 3.59 -5.17
CA GLY A 26 -24.51 3.07 -4.52
C GLY A 26 -23.66 4.22 -4.02
N SER A 27 -23.42 4.33 -2.71
CA SER A 27 -22.61 5.42 -2.14
C SER A 27 -21.11 5.18 -2.37
N THR A 28 -20.69 5.21 -3.63
CA THR A 28 -19.29 5.34 -4.02
C THR A 28 -18.79 6.71 -3.60
N LYS A 29 -18.22 6.79 -2.40
CA LYS A 29 -17.30 7.89 -2.04
C LYS A 29 -16.23 7.94 -3.15
N GLN A 30 -16.24 9.01 -3.93
CA GLN A 30 -15.28 9.20 -5.00
C GLN A 30 -13.90 9.37 -4.37
N LEU A 31 -13.04 8.34 -4.48
CA LEU A 31 -11.72 8.34 -3.85
C LEU A 31 -10.90 9.54 -4.33
N ILE A 32 -10.22 10.22 -3.41
CA ILE A 32 -9.36 11.34 -3.76
C ILE A 32 -8.23 10.78 -4.65
N PRO A 33 -7.90 11.39 -5.82
CA PRO A 33 -6.92 10.83 -6.76
C PRO A 33 -5.55 10.48 -6.15
N CYS A 34 -5.16 11.18 -5.08
CA CYS A 34 -3.96 10.90 -4.29
C CYS A 34 -4.03 9.54 -3.56
N GLU A 35 -5.16 9.24 -2.92
CA GLU A 35 -5.37 7.98 -2.17
C GLU A 35 -5.39 6.78 -3.10
N GLU A 36 -6.03 6.90 -4.26
CA GLU A 36 -6.08 5.87 -5.28
C GLU A 36 -4.69 5.61 -5.88
N SER A 37 -3.94 6.67 -6.19
CA SER A 37 -2.55 6.59 -6.64
C SER A 37 -1.63 5.94 -5.60
N GLU A 38 -1.81 6.22 -4.31
CA GLU A 38 -1.08 5.52 -3.25
C GLU A 38 -1.47 4.05 -3.14
N ARG A 39 -2.78 3.75 -3.16
CA ARG A 39 -3.34 2.40 -3.06
C ARG A 39 -2.84 1.50 -4.19
N ALA A 40 -2.79 1.99 -5.43
CA ALA A 40 -2.33 1.24 -6.60
C ALA A 40 -0.89 0.70 -6.46
N ARG A 41 -0.02 1.44 -5.76
CA ARG A 41 1.37 1.04 -5.42
C ARG A 41 1.53 0.61 -3.95
N SER A 42 0.43 0.26 -3.28
CA SER A 42 0.44 -0.30 -1.94
C SER A 42 0.18 -1.81 -1.95
N VAL A 43 0.89 -2.54 -1.10
CA VAL A 43 0.56 -3.92 -0.73
C VAL A 43 0.21 -4.01 0.74
N VAL A 44 -0.39 -5.13 1.13
CA VAL A 44 -0.62 -5.49 2.52
C VAL A 44 0.05 -6.83 2.80
N VAL A 45 0.90 -6.85 3.83
CA VAL A 45 1.57 -8.06 4.33
C VAL A 45 0.82 -8.56 5.56
N SER A 46 0.75 -9.87 5.71
CA SER A 46 0.02 -10.55 6.79
C SER A 46 0.81 -11.78 7.23
N GLY A 47 0.62 -12.23 8.48
CA GLY A 47 1.36 -13.37 9.03
C GLY A 47 2.78 -13.04 9.50
N ILE A 48 3.11 -11.76 9.74
CA ILE A 48 4.30 -11.36 10.48
C ILE A 48 3.95 -11.40 11.98
N ALA A 49 4.85 -11.95 12.80
CA ALA A 49 4.67 -12.01 14.25
C ALA A 49 4.83 -10.62 14.88
N GLU A 50 4.04 -10.30 15.91
CA GLU A 50 4.11 -9.01 16.58
C GLU A 50 5.25 -8.97 17.61
N CYS A 51 6.03 -7.89 17.59
CA CYS A 51 7.04 -7.63 18.63
C CYS A 51 6.34 -7.32 19.97
N ALA A 52 6.56 -8.16 20.98
CA ALA A 52 5.95 -8.02 22.31
C ALA A 52 6.69 -7.05 23.26
N ASP A 53 7.70 -6.32 22.77
CA ASP A 53 8.45 -5.34 23.56
C ASP A 53 7.53 -4.21 24.05
N SER A 54 7.72 -3.74 25.28
CA SER A 54 6.96 -2.62 25.84
C SER A 54 7.29 -1.28 25.15
N ASN A 55 8.51 -1.14 24.63
CA ASN A 55 8.99 0.05 23.94
C ASN A 55 8.43 0.16 22.51
N VAL A 56 7.69 1.24 22.24
CA VAL A 56 7.10 1.55 20.93
C VAL A 56 8.16 1.61 19.81
N ILE A 57 9.35 2.14 20.12
CA ILE A 57 10.45 2.29 19.15
C ILE A 57 11.07 0.93 18.80
N ALA A 58 11.19 0.03 19.78
CA ALA A 58 11.66 -1.33 19.54
C ALA A 58 10.71 -2.09 18.59
N ARG A 59 9.40 -2.02 18.86
CA ARG A 59 8.38 -2.63 17.97
C ARG A 59 8.41 -2.07 16.54
N LEU A 60 8.52 -0.75 16.40
CA LEU A 60 8.61 -0.10 15.08
C LEU A 60 9.88 -0.50 14.31
N ASN A 61 11.01 -0.64 15.00
CA ASN A 61 12.25 -1.09 14.37
C ASN A 61 12.17 -2.56 13.93
N ASP A 62 11.52 -3.42 14.72
CA ASP A 62 11.31 -4.82 14.36
C ASP A 62 10.38 -4.98 13.13
N ASP A 63 9.29 -4.21 13.06
CA ASP A 63 8.43 -4.12 11.86
C ASP A 63 9.25 -3.72 10.61
N ILE A 64 10.07 -2.68 10.72
CA ILE A 64 10.94 -2.19 9.65
C ILE A 64 11.96 -3.26 9.22
N ASP A 65 12.60 -3.94 10.17
CA ASP A 65 13.62 -4.95 9.88
C ASP A 65 13.01 -6.24 9.32
N CYS A 66 11.80 -6.61 9.75
CA CYS A 66 11.01 -7.67 9.11
C CYS A 66 10.70 -7.34 7.64
N VAL A 67 10.30 -6.10 7.34
CA VAL A 67 10.05 -5.65 5.97
C VAL A 67 11.34 -5.64 5.13
N LYS A 68 12.48 -5.20 5.67
CA LYS A 68 13.78 -5.28 4.98
C LYS A 68 14.16 -6.73 4.64
N LYS A 69 14.05 -7.66 5.60
CA LYS A 69 14.34 -9.09 5.41
C LYS A 69 13.43 -9.69 4.33
N LEU A 70 12.15 -9.35 4.35
CA LEU A 70 11.14 -9.77 3.36
C LEU A 70 11.49 -9.27 1.94
N PHE A 71 11.88 -8.00 1.82
CA PHE A 71 12.20 -7.39 0.52
C PHE A 71 13.51 -7.92 -0.04
N CYS A 72 14.53 -8.11 0.81
CA CYS A 72 15.78 -8.78 0.45
C CYS A 72 15.54 -10.22 -0.06
N TYR A 73 14.73 -11.01 0.65
CA TYR A 73 14.36 -12.37 0.21
C TYR A 73 13.58 -12.40 -1.11
N LEU A 74 12.77 -11.36 -1.37
CA LEU A 74 12.03 -11.20 -2.63
C LEU A 74 12.80 -10.44 -3.71
N ASP A 75 14.09 -10.13 -3.49
CA ASP A 75 14.97 -9.45 -4.45
C ASP A 75 14.43 -8.05 -4.87
N ILE A 76 13.76 -7.35 -3.94
CA ILE A 76 13.09 -6.06 -4.18
C ILE A 76 13.96 -4.91 -3.69
N GLU A 77 14.63 -4.26 -4.64
CA GLU A 77 15.48 -3.07 -4.40
C GLU A 77 14.64 -1.79 -4.25
N CYS A 78 13.87 -1.65 -3.17
CA CYS A 78 13.25 -0.38 -2.83
C CYS A 78 13.09 -0.14 -1.33
N MET A 79 13.12 1.14 -0.93
CA MET A 79 12.79 1.56 0.43
C MET A 79 11.28 1.85 0.52
N PRO A 80 10.50 1.06 1.27
CA PRO A 80 9.08 1.34 1.46
C PRO A 80 8.84 2.53 2.40
N ARG A 81 7.66 3.13 2.30
CA ARG A 81 7.14 4.04 3.34
C ARG A 81 6.25 3.26 4.30
N ASN A 82 6.49 3.44 5.60
CA ASN A 82 5.91 2.68 6.69
C ASN A 82 4.37 2.80 6.76
N GLY A 83 3.72 1.71 7.18
CA GLY A 83 2.35 1.68 7.67
C GLY A 83 2.30 1.30 9.15
N PHE A 84 1.21 1.68 9.82
CA PHE A 84 0.95 1.40 11.24
C PHE A 84 0.66 -0.10 11.49
N PRO A 85 0.79 -0.62 12.73
CA PRO A 85 0.78 -2.06 13.00
C PRO A 85 -0.61 -2.71 12.88
N ARG A 86 -0.59 -4.05 12.70
CA ARG A 86 -1.65 -4.95 12.18
C ARG A 86 -1.84 -4.84 10.66
N LEU A 87 -1.71 -5.98 9.96
CA LEU A 87 -1.71 -6.07 8.48
C LEU A 87 -0.88 -4.95 7.83
N LEU A 88 0.46 -5.07 7.90
CA LEU A 88 1.41 -4.05 7.44
C LEU A 88 1.08 -3.57 6.02
N LYS A 89 0.49 -2.38 5.90
CA LYS A 89 0.33 -1.68 4.62
C LYS A 89 1.67 -1.07 4.25
N ILE A 90 2.20 -1.49 3.10
CA ILE A 90 3.49 -1.03 2.61
C ILE A 90 3.28 -0.21 1.35
N VAL A 91 3.65 1.06 1.38
CA VAL A 91 3.56 1.98 0.25
C VAL A 91 4.88 1.96 -0.52
N LEU A 92 4.85 1.49 -1.76
CA LEU A 92 6.02 1.34 -2.62
C LEU A 92 6.25 2.61 -3.48
N PRO A 93 7.48 2.86 -3.97
CA PRO A 93 7.77 4.03 -4.80
C PRO A 93 6.95 4.09 -6.09
N SER A 94 6.63 2.94 -6.70
CA SER A 94 5.87 2.85 -7.95
C SER A 94 5.05 1.56 -8.05
N THR A 95 4.08 1.54 -8.97
CA THR A 95 3.27 0.36 -9.29
C THR A 95 4.09 -0.78 -9.90
N MET A 96 5.24 -0.50 -10.53
CA MET A 96 6.18 -1.51 -11.01
C MET A 96 6.72 -2.39 -9.88
N PHE A 97 7.12 -1.77 -8.75
CA PHE A 97 7.56 -2.52 -7.57
C PHE A 97 6.42 -3.34 -6.95
N GLN A 98 5.19 -2.83 -6.98
CA GLN A 98 4.00 -3.55 -6.50
C GLN A 98 3.77 -4.83 -7.33
N SER A 99 3.78 -4.71 -8.65
CA SER A 99 3.61 -5.85 -9.57
C SER A 99 4.74 -6.86 -9.44
N LEU A 100 6.00 -6.40 -9.31
CA LEU A 100 7.16 -7.28 -9.13
C LEU A 100 7.11 -8.04 -7.80
N LEU A 101 6.79 -7.35 -6.71
CA LEU A 101 6.63 -7.92 -5.37
C LEU A 101 5.51 -8.98 -5.35
N LEU A 102 4.35 -8.68 -5.94
CA LEU A 102 3.23 -9.63 -6.04
C LEU A 102 3.58 -10.84 -6.93
N LYS A 103 4.27 -10.63 -8.06
CA LYS A 103 4.74 -11.72 -8.93
C LYS A 103 5.71 -12.67 -8.20
N ARG A 104 6.50 -12.16 -7.26
CA ARG A 104 7.46 -12.94 -6.46
C ARG A 104 6.89 -13.47 -5.15
N ALA A 105 5.76 -12.94 -4.66
CA ALA A 105 5.10 -13.35 -3.41
C ALA A 105 4.87 -14.86 -3.23
N PRO A 106 4.61 -15.70 -4.27
CA PRO A 106 4.52 -17.15 -4.10
C PRO A 106 5.79 -17.81 -3.51
N ARG A 107 6.97 -17.17 -3.62
CA ARG A 107 8.22 -17.63 -2.99
C ARG A 107 8.15 -17.63 -1.46
N LEU A 108 7.25 -16.83 -0.86
CA LEU A 108 7.11 -16.74 0.60
C LEU A 108 6.67 -18.02 1.29
N ARG A 109 6.15 -19.00 0.54
CA ARG A 109 5.89 -20.36 1.07
C ARG A 109 7.16 -21.00 1.68
N ASN A 110 8.33 -20.62 1.19
CA ASN A 110 9.64 -21.12 1.64
C ASN A 110 10.40 -20.08 2.51
N PHE A 111 9.75 -18.99 2.93
CA PHE A 111 10.34 -17.98 3.79
C PHE A 111 10.39 -18.46 5.25
N GLN A 112 11.30 -17.89 6.04
CA GLN A 112 11.53 -18.29 7.44
C GLN A 112 10.30 -18.04 8.34
N VAL A 113 9.51 -17.01 8.03
CA VAL A 113 8.25 -16.72 8.72
C VAL A 113 7.12 -17.53 8.08
N LYS A 114 6.67 -18.57 8.77
CA LYS A 114 5.52 -19.39 8.34
C LYS A 114 4.25 -18.53 8.30
N PHE A 115 3.41 -18.78 7.30
CA PHE A 115 2.14 -18.07 7.04
C PHE A 115 2.26 -16.60 6.59
N ALA A 116 3.47 -16.09 6.33
CA ALA A 116 3.65 -14.78 5.72
C ALA A 116 3.07 -14.75 4.28
N TYR A 117 2.14 -13.83 4.01
CA TYR A 117 1.58 -13.62 2.68
C TYR A 117 1.44 -12.13 2.33
N ILE A 118 1.52 -11.82 1.04
CA ILE A 118 1.38 -10.47 0.48
C ILE A 118 0.17 -10.45 -0.45
N ARG A 119 -0.63 -9.38 -0.38
CA ARG A 119 -1.75 -9.11 -1.28
C ARG A 119 -1.80 -7.63 -1.70
N PRO A 120 -2.52 -7.27 -2.78
CA PRO A 120 -2.80 -5.87 -3.10
C PRO A 120 -3.53 -5.13 -1.96
N SER A 121 -3.36 -3.80 -1.92
CA SER A 121 -4.18 -2.93 -1.09
C SER A 121 -5.57 -2.75 -1.71
N LEU A 122 -6.57 -3.28 -1.02
CA LEU A 122 -7.98 -3.21 -1.39
C LEU A 122 -8.57 -1.82 -1.13
N THR A 123 -9.61 -1.47 -1.87
CA THR A 123 -10.47 -0.28 -1.66
C THR A 123 -11.26 -0.37 -0.34
N GLU A 124 -11.99 0.68 0.02
CA GLU A 124 -12.94 0.63 1.15
C GLU A 124 -14.04 -0.41 0.92
N GLY A 125 -14.69 -0.41 -0.25
CA GLY A 125 -15.76 -1.35 -0.59
C GLY A 125 -15.32 -2.82 -0.58
N GLU A 126 -14.17 -3.14 -1.18
CA GLU A 126 -13.61 -4.50 -1.17
C GLU A 126 -13.20 -4.97 0.25
N ARG A 127 -12.75 -4.05 1.11
CA ARG A 127 -12.48 -4.38 2.53
C ARG A 127 -13.77 -4.67 3.27
N SER A 128 -14.78 -3.82 3.15
CA SER A 128 -16.08 -4.01 3.79
C SER A 128 -16.73 -5.32 3.38
N LEU A 129 -16.68 -5.69 2.09
CA LEU A 129 -17.17 -6.98 1.59
C LEU A 129 -16.48 -8.17 2.27
N ARG A 130 -15.15 -8.12 2.47
CA ARG A 130 -14.39 -9.17 3.17
C ARG A 130 -14.61 -9.22 4.69
N HIS A 131 -15.30 -8.25 5.27
CA HIS A 131 -15.67 -8.24 6.69
C HIS A 131 -17.16 -8.55 6.90
N ALA A 132 -17.95 -8.65 5.83
CA ALA A 132 -19.38 -8.97 5.85
C ALA A 132 -19.69 -10.45 5.53
N CYS A 133 -18.66 -11.25 5.25
CA CYS A 133 -18.71 -12.70 5.03
C CYS A 133 -17.80 -13.41 6.04
#